data_AF-V4Q295-F1
#
_entry.id   AF-V4Q295-F1
#
_cell.length_a   1.000
_cell.length_b   1.000
_cell.length_c   1.000
_cell.angle_alpha   90.00
_cell.angle_beta   90.00
_cell.angle_gamma   90.00
#
_symmetry.space_group_name_H-M   'P 1'
#
loop_
_entity.id
_entity.type
_entity.pdbx_description
1 polymer ?
#
loop_
_entity_poly.entity_id
_entity_poly.type
_entity_poly.pdbx_seq_one_letter_code
_entity_poly.pdbx_strand_id
1 'polypeptide(L)'
;MTTRSAIVSAAVAIAVSFLPLAAHAQDEATIKKRALAGYDHMIAALEYEKEGKYHDACRYYTYARDELSGAILASAGVRTTIDLQEIQSQVDEAMARARAVCGKADEPS
;
A
#
# COMPACT_ATOMS: atom_id res chain seq x y z
N MET A 1 -52.24 42.25 -23.39
CA MET A 1 -52.25 41.66 -22.03
C MET A 1 -52.91 40.30 -22.09
N THR A 2 -52.11 39.23 -22.12
CA THR A 2 -52.50 37.86 -21.70
C THR A 2 -51.22 37.01 -21.57
N THR A 3 -51.18 36.30 -20.47
CA THR A 3 -50.07 35.59 -19.82
C THR A 3 -49.86 34.20 -20.43
N ARG A 4 -48.61 33.71 -20.52
CA ARG A 4 -48.12 32.48 -19.84
C ARG A 4 -46.79 31.97 -20.43
N SER A 5 -45.88 31.73 -19.49
CA SER A 5 -44.58 31.10 -19.59
C SER A 5 -44.59 29.73 -20.29
N ALA A 6 -43.48 29.42 -20.98
CA ALA A 6 -42.99 28.04 -21.10
C ALA A 6 -41.46 28.06 -21.18
N ILE A 7 -40.84 27.92 -20.02
CA ILE A 7 -39.44 27.50 -19.89
C ILE A 7 -39.40 26.05 -20.36
N VAL A 8 -38.79 25.78 -21.51
CA VAL A 8 -38.47 24.40 -21.91
C VAL A 8 -37.12 24.05 -21.31
N SER A 9 -37.16 23.53 -20.09
CA SER A 9 -36.06 22.78 -19.48
C SER A 9 -35.86 21.50 -20.29
N ALA A 10 -34.85 21.47 -21.16
CA ALA A 10 -34.35 20.21 -21.69
C ALA A 10 -33.35 19.64 -20.68
N ALA A 11 -33.75 18.51 -20.09
CA ALA A 11 -33.03 17.78 -19.08
C ALA A 11 -31.57 17.51 -19.47
N VAL A 12 -30.63 18.03 -18.69
CA VAL A 12 -29.30 17.44 -18.60
C VAL A 12 -29.51 16.09 -17.93
N ALA A 13 -29.44 15.02 -18.72
CA ALA A 13 -29.38 13.67 -18.22
C ALA A 13 -28.13 13.57 -17.33
N ILE A 14 -28.35 13.62 -16.03
CA ILE A 14 -27.34 13.32 -15.03
C ILE A 14 -27.02 11.84 -15.19
N ALA A 15 -25.97 11.54 -15.94
CA ALA A 15 -25.32 10.23 -15.96
C ALA A 15 -24.58 10.02 -14.63
N VAL A 16 -25.34 9.96 -13.53
CA VAL A 16 -24.84 9.51 -12.23
C VAL A 16 -25.48 8.17 -12.01
N SER A 17 -24.72 7.13 -12.26
CA SER A 17 -24.84 5.78 -11.68
C SER A 17 -24.05 4.86 -12.60
N PHE A 18 -22.84 4.45 -12.18
CA PHE A 18 -22.13 3.20 -12.54
C PHE A 18 -20.60 3.27 -12.28
N LEU A 19 -20.08 4.35 -11.68
CA LEU A 19 -18.65 4.47 -11.38
C LEU A 19 -18.13 3.95 -10.02
N PRO A 20 -18.91 3.42 -9.04
CA PRO A 20 -18.27 3.03 -7.77
C PRO A 20 -17.47 1.72 -7.88
N LEU A 21 -17.76 0.81 -8.81
CA LEU A 21 -17.13 -0.52 -8.79
C LEU A 21 -15.68 -0.53 -9.33
N ALA A 22 -15.37 0.33 -10.30
CA ALA A 22 -14.02 0.41 -10.88
C ALA A 22 -13.01 1.10 -9.94
N ALA A 23 -13.46 2.11 -9.17
CA ALA A 23 -12.60 2.80 -8.21
C ALA A 23 -12.15 1.88 -7.06
N HIS A 24 -13.09 1.16 -6.43
CA HIS A 24 -12.76 0.24 -5.32
C HIS A 24 -11.87 -0.93 -5.76
N ALA A 25 -12.04 -1.46 -6.98
CA ALA A 25 -11.17 -2.51 -7.51
C ALA A 25 -9.73 -2.01 -7.79
N GLN A 26 -9.58 -0.75 -8.22
CA GLN A 26 -8.29 -0.13 -8.46
C GLN A 26 -7.53 0.14 -7.14
N ASP A 27 -8.25 0.51 -6.09
CA ASP A 27 -7.68 0.74 -4.77
C ASP A 27 -7.17 -0.57 -4.14
N GLU A 28 -7.94 -1.66 -4.24
CA GLU A 28 -7.49 -2.96 -3.73
C GLU A 28 -6.27 -3.51 -4.48
N ALA A 29 -6.22 -3.34 -5.81
CA ALA A 29 -5.05 -3.72 -6.61
C ALA A 29 -3.77 -2.98 -6.17
N THR A 30 -3.91 -1.71 -5.79
CA THR A 30 -2.80 -0.90 -5.27
C THR A 30 -2.29 -1.43 -3.93
N ILE A 31 -3.20 -1.78 -3.02
CA ILE A 31 -2.84 -2.39 -1.72
C ILE A 31 -2.09 -3.70 -1.95
N LYS A 32 -2.62 -4.59 -2.82
CA LYS A 32 -1.97 -5.89 -3.15
C LYS A 32 -0.58 -5.69 -3.72
N LYS A 33 -0.42 -4.76 -4.66
CA LYS A 33 0.87 -4.47 -5.29
C LYS A 33 1.92 -4.04 -4.27
N ARG A 34 1.56 -3.14 -3.36
CA ARG A 34 2.46 -2.69 -2.28
C ARG A 34 2.79 -3.81 -1.30
N ALA A 35 1.78 -4.59 -0.90
CA ALA A 35 2.00 -5.73 0.00
C ALA A 35 2.99 -6.74 -0.60
N LEU A 36 2.80 -7.12 -1.88
CA LEU A 36 3.70 -8.02 -2.60
C LEU A 36 5.13 -7.46 -2.69
N ALA A 37 5.29 -6.20 -3.08
CA ALA A 37 6.61 -5.57 -3.12
C ALA A 37 7.29 -5.56 -1.74
N GLY A 38 6.53 -5.31 -0.69
CA GLY A 38 7.00 -5.38 0.69
C GLY A 38 7.51 -6.78 1.07
N TYR A 39 6.78 -7.83 0.72
CA TYR A 39 7.20 -9.22 0.94
C TYR A 39 8.43 -9.59 0.12
N ASP A 40 8.52 -9.18 -1.14
CA ASP A 40 9.70 -9.43 -1.97
C ASP A 40 10.95 -8.76 -1.37
N HIS A 41 10.81 -7.53 -0.86
CA HIS A 41 11.90 -6.85 -0.15
C HIS A 41 12.28 -7.58 1.14
N MET A 42 11.31 -8.14 1.88
CA MET A 42 11.59 -8.91 3.09
C MET A 42 12.40 -10.18 2.77
N ILE A 43 12.04 -10.89 1.70
CA ILE A 43 12.76 -12.08 1.24
C ILE A 43 14.20 -11.72 0.86
N ALA A 44 14.38 -10.66 0.06
CA ALA A 44 15.72 -10.19 -0.31
C ALA A 44 16.55 -9.79 0.92
N ALA A 45 15.95 -9.09 1.90
CA ALA A 45 16.63 -8.72 3.13
C ALA A 45 17.14 -9.95 3.91
N LEU A 46 16.32 -10.99 4.01
CA LEU A 46 16.68 -12.26 4.65
C LEU A 46 17.83 -12.98 3.92
N GLU A 47 17.86 -12.91 2.59
CA GLU A 47 18.96 -13.49 1.79
C GLU A 47 20.27 -12.75 2.04
N TYR A 48 20.25 -11.41 2.00
CA TYR A 48 21.43 -10.59 2.32
C TYR A 48 21.90 -10.80 3.76
N GLU A 49 20.97 -10.95 4.72
CA GLU A 49 21.30 -11.23 6.12
C GLU A 49 22.04 -12.56 6.25
N LYS A 50 21.57 -13.62 5.57
CA LYS A 50 22.22 -14.94 5.55
C LYS A 50 23.61 -14.91 4.92
N GLU A 51 23.81 -14.05 3.93
CA GLU A 51 25.11 -13.85 3.27
C GLU A 51 26.06 -12.94 4.07
N GLY A 52 25.63 -12.40 5.22
CA GLY A 52 26.42 -11.47 6.03
C GLY A 52 26.51 -10.06 5.43
N LYS A 53 25.74 -9.77 4.38
CA LYS A 53 25.67 -8.44 3.73
C LYS A 53 24.73 -7.54 4.52
N TYR A 54 25.11 -7.19 5.74
CA TYR A 54 24.23 -6.49 6.69
C TYR A 54 23.78 -5.11 6.21
N HIS A 55 24.61 -4.39 5.47
CA HIS A 55 24.23 -3.08 4.92
C HIS A 55 23.12 -3.20 3.85
N ASP A 56 23.19 -4.21 2.99
CA ASP A 56 22.13 -4.47 2.01
C ASP A 56 20.87 -4.99 2.70
N ALA A 57 21.01 -5.92 3.64
CA ALA A 57 19.88 -6.45 4.42
C ALA A 57 19.13 -5.33 5.17
N CYS A 58 19.84 -4.43 5.84
CA CYS A 58 19.29 -3.24 6.50
C CYS A 58 18.46 -2.37 5.53
N ARG A 59 19.00 -2.11 4.34
CA ARG A 59 18.31 -1.33 3.30
C ARG A 59 17.03 -2.03 2.85
N TYR A 60 17.08 -3.33 2.57
CA TYR A 60 15.90 -4.07 2.11
C TYR A 60 14.83 -4.25 3.19
N TYR A 61 15.19 -4.41 4.47
CA TYR A 61 14.20 -4.36 5.56
C TYR A 61 13.50 -3.00 5.65
N THR A 62 14.23 -1.91 5.38
CA THR A 62 13.65 -0.57 5.34
C THR A 62 12.65 -0.42 4.18
N TYR A 63 12.98 -0.93 3.00
CA TYR A 63 12.06 -0.95 1.85
C TYR A 63 10.83 -1.83 2.10
N ALA A 64 11.01 -3.00 2.72
CA ALA A 64 9.90 -3.87 3.11
C ALA A 64 8.93 -3.15 4.05
N ARG A 65 9.44 -2.49 5.09
CA ARG A 65 8.64 -1.67 6.01
C ARG A 65 7.85 -0.60 5.28
N ASP A 66 8.49 0.14 4.39
CA ASP A 66 7.88 1.28 3.71
C ASP A 66 6.74 0.84 2.78
N GLU A 67 6.94 -0.24 2.02
CA GLU A 67 5.89 -0.77 1.14
C GLU A 67 4.74 -1.42 1.91
N LEU A 68 5.02 -2.18 2.96
CA LEU A 68 3.99 -2.80 3.80
C LEU A 68 3.18 -1.74 4.57
N SER A 69 3.83 -0.71 5.12
CA SER A 69 3.14 0.43 5.75
C SER A 69 2.33 1.21 4.71
N GLY A 70 2.86 1.39 3.50
CA GLY A 70 2.14 1.99 2.38
C GLY A 70 0.90 1.19 1.98
N ALA A 71 0.93 -0.14 2.07
CA ALA A 71 -0.23 -0.99 1.84
C ALA A 71 -1.31 -0.75 2.92
N ILE A 72 -0.94 -0.68 4.19
CA ILE A 72 -1.87 -0.36 5.29
C ILE A 72 -2.49 1.03 5.07
N LEU A 73 -1.69 2.04 4.75
CA LEU A 73 -2.20 3.40 4.49
C LEU A 73 -3.14 3.44 3.29
N ALA A 74 -2.82 2.73 2.21
CA ALA A 74 -3.67 2.63 1.03
C ALA A 74 -5.00 1.89 1.31
N SER A 75 -5.07 1.10 2.39
CA SER A 75 -6.30 0.43 2.81
C SER A 75 -7.26 1.31 3.60
N ALA A 76 -6.84 2.53 4.00
CA ALA A 76 -7.67 3.44 4.77
C ALA A 76 -8.95 3.81 4.00
N GLY A 77 -10.10 3.34 4.50
CA GLY A 77 -11.40 3.58 3.86
C GLY A 77 -11.72 2.65 2.69
N VAL A 78 -10.87 1.68 2.39
CA VAL A 78 -11.04 0.70 1.31
C VAL A 78 -11.43 -0.65 1.92
N ARG A 79 -12.54 -1.24 1.46
CA ARG A 79 -12.86 -2.63 1.81
C ARG A 79 -11.89 -3.55 1.05
N THR A 80 -11.02 -4.24 1.77
CA THR A 80 -10.01 -5.13 1.19
C THR A 80 -10.16 -6.56 1.74
N THR A 81 -9.82 -7.58 0.95
CA THR A 81 -9.73 -8.97 1.41
C THR A 81 -8.36 -9.31 1.98
N ILE A 82 -7.42 -8.36 1.95
CA ILE A 82 -6.06 -8.54 2.42
C ILE A 82 -6.06 -8.49 3.95
N ASP A 83 -5.32 -9.42 4.55
CA ASP A 83 -5.13 -9.45 6.00
C ASP A 83 -4.17 -8.32 6.42
N LEU A 84 -4.75 -7.21 6.88
CA LEU A 84 -3.99 -6.05 7.35
C LEU A 84 -3.30 -6.30 8.68
N GLN A 85 -3.79 -7.24 9.49
CA GLN A 85 -3.14 -7.61 10.75
C GLN A 85 -1.86 -8.39 10.47
N GLU A 86 -1.89 -9.29 9.48
CA GLU A 86 -0.69 -9.96 8.99
C GLU A 86 0.32 -8.93 8.44
N ILE A 87 -0.11 -8.01 7.57
CA ILE A 87 0.79 -6.96 7.05
C ILE A 87 1.40 -6.15 8.19
N GLN A 88 0.62 -5.78 9.23
CA GLN A 88 1.15 -5.07 10.39
C GLN A 88 2.19 -5.89 11.17
N SER A 89 1.94 -7.18 11.38
CA SER A 89 2.90 -8.09 12.01
C SER A 89 4.22 -8.14 11.21
N GLN A 90 4.13 -8.11 9.89
CA GLN A 90 5.28 -8.15 8.99
C GLN A 90 6.04 -6.81 8.97
N VAL A 91 5.33 -5.68 9.10
CA VAL A 91 5.95 -4.36 9.35
C VAL A 91 6.76 -4.37 10.65
N ASP A 92 6.17 -4.91 11.72
CA ASP A 92 6.81 -4.98 13.03
C ASP A 92 8.05 -5.89 13.00
N GLU A 93 7.98 -7.03 12.32
CA GLU A 93 9.12 -7.90 12.09
C GLU A 93 10.22 -7.19 11.29
N ALA A 94 9.88 -6.54 10.18
CA ALA A 94 10.83 -5.79 9.36
C ALA A 94 11.53 -4.69 10.18
N MET A 95 10.80 -3.98 11.04
CA MET A 95 11.38 -2.97 11.93
C MET A 95 12.30 -3.57 12.99
N ALA A 96 11.92 -4.68 13.62
CA ALA A 96 12.73 -5.36 14.62
C ALA A 96 14.05 -5.86 14.00
N ARG A 97 13.96 -6.49 12.83
CA ARG A 97 15.14 -6.97 12.08
C ARG A 97 16.01 -5.84 11.57
N ALA A 98 15.43 -4.79 10.98
CA ALA A 98 16.19 -3.62 10.56
C ALA A 98 17.03 -3.07 11.72
N ARG A 99 16.45 -2.88 12.91
CA ARG A 99 17.21 -2.40 14.08
C ARG A 99 18.38 -3.32 14.44
N ALA A 100 18.16 -4.63 14.42
CA ALA A 100 19.19 -5.61 14.76
C ALA A 100 20.31 -5.70 13.71
N VAL A 101 19.96 -5.59 12.43
CA VAL A 101 20.88 -5.78 11.30
C VAL A 101 21.63 -4.49 10.97
N CYS A 102 20.96 -3.33 10.99
CA CYS A 102 21.61 -2.05 10.75
C CYS A 102 22.70 -1.78 11.80
N GLY A 103 22.49 -2.15 13.07
CA GLY A 103 23.52 -2.02 14.11
C GLY A 103 24.78 -2.87 13.85
N LYS A 104 24.64 -4.02 13.16
CA LYS A 104 25.78 -4.84 12.72
C LYS A 104 26.45 -4.30 11.46
N ALA A 105 25.73 -3.54 10.64
CA ALA A 105 26.27 -2.94 9.42
C ALA A 105 27.25 -1.79 9.73
N ASP A 106 27.13 -1.17 10.91
CA ASP A 106 27.97 -0.07 11.36
C ASP A 106 29.27 -0.53 12.05
N GLU A 107 29.45 -1.84 12.30
CA GLU A 107 30.68 -2.38 12.87
C GLU A 107 31.78 -2.48 11.79
N PRO A 108 33.00 -1.96 12.03
CA PRO A 108 34.10 -2.07 11.07
C PRO A 108 34.52 -3.54 10.93
N SER A 109 34.40 -4.06 9.71
CA SER A 109 34.87 -5.39 9.28
C SER A 109 36.38 -5.55 9.37
#